data_AF-A0A170W1M2-F1
#
_entry.id   AF-A0A170W1M2-F1
#
_cell.length_a   1.000
_cell.length_b   1.000
_cell.length_c   1.000
_cell.angle_alpha   90.00
_cell.angle_beta   90.00
_cell.angle_gamma   90.00
#
_symmetry.space_group_name_H-M   'P 1'
#
loop_
_entity.id
_entity.type
_entity.pdbx_description
1 polymer ?
#
loop_
_entity_poly.entity_id
_entity_poly.type
_entity_poly.pdbx_seq_one_letter_code
_entity_poly.pdbx_strand_id
1 'polypeptide(L)'
;MANVTSRSDVNTLAQLRARRAVRLAARQLTEDAPKLARASAAAYQAGLAARAAELHRAALIAWRAGIPAEVIAADGRLPQAVVHRWITGRRTPGRPCEKRP
;
A
#
# COMPACT_ATOMS: atom_id res chain seq x y z
N MET A 1 36.62 -10.58 -9.82
CA MET A 1 35.76 -9.91 -8.81
C MET A 1 34.76 -9.01 -9.56
N ALA A 2 33.54 -9.48 -9.80
CA ALA A 2 32.47 -8.68 -10.42
C ALA A 2 31.10 -9.20 -9.93
N ASN A 3 30.59 -8.67 -8.81
CA ASN A 3 29.23 -9.00 -8.37
C ASN A 3 28.52 -7.90 -7.57
N VAL A 4 29.02 -6.65 -7.61
CA VAL A 4 28.43 -5.53 -6.86
C VAL A 4 27.36 -4.81 -7.69
N THR A 5 27.48 -4.80 -9.03
CA THR A 5 26.57 -4.06 -9.92
C THR A 5 25.18 -4.69 -10.01
N SER A 6 25.07 -6.02 -9.98
CA SER A 6 23.80 -6.74 -10.21
C SER A 6 22.75 -6.51 -9.10
N ARG A 7 23.17 -6.35 -7.84
CA ARG A 7 22.24 -6.24 -6.70
C ARG A 7 21.60 -4.85 -6.56
N SER A 8 22.29 -3.80 -7.00
CA SER A 8 21.79 -2.42 -6.96
C SER A 8 20.76 -2.15 -8.07
N ASP A 9 20.98 -2.71 -9.26
CA ASP A 9 20.08 -2.55 -10.41
C ASP A 9 18.75 -3.30 -10.21
N VAL A 10 18.80 -4.53 -9.69
CA VAL A 10 17.57 -5.28 -9.34
C VAL A 10 16.78 -4.60 -8.22
N ASN A 11 17.46 -3.96 -7.25
CA ASN A 11 16.79 -3.19 -6.20
C ASN A 11 16.09 -1.95 -6.78
N THR A 12 16.74 -1.24 -7.70
CA THR A 12 16.18 -0.06 -8.37
C THR A 12 14.95 -0.41 -9.20
N LEU A 13 15.02 -1.49 -10.00
CA LEU A 13 13.87 -1.97 -10.78
C LEU A 13 12.71 -2.44 -9.89
N ALA A 14 13.00 -3.12 -8.77
CA ALA A 14 12.00 -3.53 -7.81
C ALA A 14 11.30 -2.32 -7.16
N GLN A 15 12.05 -1.29 -6.79
CA GLN A 15 11.50 -0.04 -6.26
C GLN A 15 10.63 0.68 -7.29
N LEU A 16 11.07 0.80 -8.54
CA LEU A 16 10.28 1.42 -9.61
C LEU A 16 8.95 0.69 -9.85
N ARG A 17 8.98 -0.66 -9.87
CA ARG A 17 7.77 -1.49 -10.01
C ARG A 17 6.83 -1.29 -8.83
N ALA A 18 7.35 -1.28 -7.60
CA ALA A 18 6.55 -1.07 -6.41
C ALA A 18 5.88 0.32 -6.40
N ARG A 19 6.62 1.38 -6.76
CA ARG A 19 6.08 2.74 -6.91
C ARG A 19 4.99 2.81 -7.98
N ARG A 20 5.19 2.15 -9.12
CA ARG A 20 4.18 2.08 -10.19
C ARG A 20 2.92 1.37 -9.72
N ALA A 21 3.03 0.28 -8.97
CA ALA A 21 1.89 -0.45 -8.41
C ALA A 21 1.07 0.42 -7.46
N VAL A 22 1.73 1.18 -6.57
CA VAL A 22 1.05 2.12 -5.65
C VAL A 22 0.27 3.19 -6.43
N ARG A 23 0.90 3.80 -7.45
CA ARG A 23 0.24 4.81 -8.29
C ARG A 23 -0.96 4.24 -9.06
N LEU A 24 -0.83 3.03 -9.59
CA LEU A 24 -1.92 2.37 -10.32
C LEU A 24 -3.08 2.04 -9.39
N ALA A 25 -2.83 1.46 -8.24
CA ALA A 25 -3.86 1.14 -7.25
C ALA A 25 -4.61 2.41 -6.79
N ALA A 26 -3.90 3.52 -6.56
CA ALA A 26 -4.50 4.80 -6.19
C ALA A 26 -5.38 5.39 -7.31
N ARG A 27 -4.94 5.29 -8.57
CA ARG A 27 -5.75 5.71 -9.72
C ARG A 27 -7.01 4.85 -9.86
N GLN A 28 -6.87 3.55 -9.75
CA GLN A 28 -7.97 2.60 -9.90
C GLN A 28 -9.05 2.80 -8.83
N LEU A 29 -8.66 3.13 -7.59
CA LEU A 29 -9.58 3.52 -6.53
C LEU A 29 -10.43 4.75 -6.93
N THR A 30 -9.81 5.73 -7.59
CA THR A 30 -10.47 6.98 -8.00
C THR A 30 -11.37 6.76 -9.22
N GLU A 31 -10.90 6.01 -10.23
CA GLU A 31 -11.60 5.79 -11.49
C GLU A 31 -12.80 4.84 -11.36
N ASP A 32 -12.73 3.87 -10.43
CA ASP A 32 -13.78 2.87 -10.28
C ASP A 32 -14.89 3.29 -9.32
N ALA A 33 -14.63 4.24 -8.42
CA ALA A 33 -15.64 4.79 -7.51
C ALA A 33 -16.96 5.20 -8.24
N PRO A 34 -16.94 6.02 -9.32
CA PRO A 34 -18.17 6.39 -10.01
C PRO A 34 -18.84 5.22 -10.75
N LYS A 35 -18.07 4.22 -11.21
CA LYS A 35 -18.61 3.04 -11.92
C LYS A 35 -19.36 2.12 -10.96
N LEU A 36 -18.83 1.93 -9.75
CA LEU A 36 -19.45 1.09 -8.74
C LEU A 36 -20.67 1.76 -8.10
N ALA A 37 -20.66 3.10 -7.98
CA ALA A 37 -21.78 3.87 -7.44
C ALA A 37 -23.04 3.74 -8.32
N ARG A 38 -22.86 3.50 -9.63
CA ARG A 38 -23.97 3.25 -10.57
C ARG A 38 -24.60 1.86 -10.46
N ALA A 39 -23.91 0.87 -9.90
CA ALA A 39 -24.40 -0.52 -9.85
C ALA A 39 -25.31 -0.76 -8.64
N SER A 40 -24.82 -0.49 -7.42
CA SER A 40 -25.60 -0.48 -6.18
C SER A 40 -24.72 0.01 -5.03
N ALA A 41 -25.34 0.45 -3.92
CA ALA A 41 -24.59 0.84 -2.71
C ALA A 41 -23.73 -0.31 -2.14
N ALA A 42 -24.24 -1.55 -2.18
CA ALA A 42 -23.51 -2.73 -1.72
C ALA A 42 -22.30 -3.05 -2.63
N ALA A 43 -22.47 -2.97 -3.96
CA ALA A 43 -21.38 -3.16 -4.92
C ALA A 43 -20.32 -2.05 -4.81
N TYR A 44 -20.74 -0.83 -4.51
CA TYR A 44 -19.86 0.30 -4.22
C TYR A 44 -19.00 0.06 -2.98
N GLN A 45 -19.60 -0.35 -1.86
CA GLN A 45 -18.86 -0.62 -0.63
C GLN A 45 -17.89 -1.81 -0.78
N ALA A 46 -18.36 -2.93 -1.34
CA ALA A 46 -17.51 -4.10 -1.58
C ALA A 46 -16.37 -3.77 -2.54
N GLY A 47 -16.67 -3.01 -3.60
CA GLY A 47 -15.69 -2.57 -4.57
C GLY A 47 -14.63 -1.63 -3.98
N LEU A 48 -15.01 -0.65 -3.17
CA LEU A 48 -14.06 0.21 -2.47
C LEU A 48 -13.18 -0.56 -1.49
N ALA A 49 -13.76 -1.49 -0.72
CA ALA A 49 -13.02 -2.31 0.23
C ALA A 49 -11.92 -3.14 -0.46
N ALA A 50 -12.23 -3.74 -1.62
CA ALA A 50 -11.26 -4.50 -2.40
C ALA A 50 -10.09 -3.64 -2.90
N ARG A 51 -10.36 -2.47 -3.49
CA ARG A 51 -9.29 -1.56 -3.96
C ARG A 51 -8.47 -0.98 -2.80
N ALA A 52 -9.11 -0.67 -1.67
CA ALA A 52 -8.39 -0.21 -0.49
C ALA A 52 -7.43 -1.30 0.05
N ALA A 53 -7.85 -2.57 0.02
CA ALA A 53 -6.99 -3.69 0.40
C ALA A 53 -5.81 -3.88 -0.58
N GLU A 54 -6.03 -3.67 -1.88
CA GLU A 54 -4.97 -3.71 -2.89
C GLU A 54 -3.94 -2.58 -2.68
N LEU A 55 -4.41 -1.35 -2.44
CA LEU A 55 -3.55 -0.21 -2.13
C LEU A 55 -2.73 -0.45 -0.86
N HIS A 56 -3.34 -1.02 0.17
CA HIS A 56 -2.66 -1.42 1.39
C HIS A 56 -1.56 -2.46 1.12
N ARG A 57 -1.84 -3.49 0.32
CA ARG A 57 -0.82 -4.50 -0.07
C ARG A 57 0.33 -3.86 -0.85
N ALA A 58 0.03 -2.99 -1.82
CA ALA A 58 1.04 -2.30 -2.62
C ALA A 58 1.96 -1.42 -1.76
N ALA A 59 1.39 -0.65 -0.82
CA ALA A 59 2.14 0.17 0.13
C ALA A 59 3.10 -0.66 1.00
N LEU A 60 2.65 -1.84 1.46
CA LEU A 60 3.49 -2.74 2.27
C LEU A 60 4.63 -3.36 1.47
N ILE A 61 4.39 -3.71 0.20
CA ILE A 61 5.42 -4.21 -0.71
C ILE A 61 6.46 -3.11 -0.96
N ALA A 62 6.01 -1.88 -1.22
CA ALA A 62 6.89 -0.73 -1.42
C ALA A 62 7.77 -0.45 -0.19
N TRP A 63 7.19 -0.47 1.00
CA TRP A 63 7.93 -0.31 2.25
C TRP A 63 8.99 -1.41 2.43
N ARG A 64 8.64 -2.67 2.16
CA ARG A 64 9.58 -3.80 2.23
C ARG A 64 10.70 -3.72 1.19
N ALA A 65 10.46 -3.04 0.07
CA ALA A 65 11.47 -2.74 -0.95
C ALA A 65 12.37 -1.54 -0.57
N GLY A 66 12.18 -0.95 0.62
CA GLY A 66 12.99 0.16 1.12
C GLY A 66 12.53 1.55 0.69
N ILE A 67 11.33 1.67 0.12
CA ILE A 67 10.79 2.98 -0.28
C ILE A 67 10.30 3.72 0.98
N PRO A 68 10.71 5.00 1.19
CA PRO A 68 10.26 5.78 2.34
C PRO A 68 8.73 5.99 2.39
N ALA A 69 8.18 6.09 3.60
CA ALA A 69 6.75 6.23 3.81
C ALA A 69 6.18 7.51 3.16
N GLU A 70 6.96 8.58 3.11
CA GLU A 70 6.65 9.87 2.48
C GLU A 70 6.42 9.69 0.98
N VAL A 71 7.29 8.90 0.33
CA VAL A 71 7.20 8.62 -1.11
C VAL A 71 6.00 7.74 -1.40
N ILE A 72 5.73 6.74 -0.55
CA ILE A 72 4.54 5.88 -0.68
C ILE A 72 3.26 6.69 -0.49
N ALA A 73 3.23 7.62 0.48
CA ALA A 73 2.10 8.50 0.73
C ALA A 73 1.83 9.41 -0.48
N ALA A 74 2.89 10.00 -1.05
CA ALA A 74 2.79 10.82 -2.25
C ALA A 74 2.30 10.01 -3.46
N ASP A 75 2.90 8.84 -3.72
CA ASP A 75 2.53 7.96 -4.84
C ASP A 75 1.10 7.40 -4.68
N GLY A 76 0.66 7.14 -3.45
CA GLY A 76 -0.66 6.63 -3.11
C GLY A 76 -1.74 7.70 -2.95
N ARG A 77 -1.37 8.99 -2.95
CA ARG A 77 -2.25 10.12 -2.59
C ARG A 77 -2.95 9.90 -1.25
N LEU A 78 -2.23 9.36 -0.28
CA LEU A 78 -2.73 9.09 1.06
C LEU A 78 -2.08 10.04 2.07
N PRO A 79 -2.78 10.38 3.17
CA PRO A 79 -2.13 11.02 4.31
C PRO A 79 -1.00 10.11 4.84
N GLN A 80 0.14 10.71 5.16
CA GLN A 80 1.30 9.97 5.66
C GLN A 80 0.98 9.14 6.92
N ALA A 81 0.10 9.65 7.79
CA ALA A 81 -0.38 8.93 8.97
C ALA A 81 -1.08 7.59 8.63
N VAL A 82 -1.80 7.51 7.51
CA VAL A 82 -2.45 6.28 7.05
C VAL A 82 -1.40 5.26 6.63
N VAL A 83 -0.40 5.69 5.84
CA VAL A 83 0.72 4.84 5.42
C VAL A 83 1.51 4.36 6.63
N HIS A 84 1.81 5.25 7.59
CA HIS A 84 2.46 4.87 8.85
C HIS A 84 1.66 3.80 9.60
N ARG A 85 0.35 4.00 9.78
CA ARG A 85 -0.52 3.01 10.44
C ARG A 85 -0.48 1.64 9.74
N TRP A 86 -0.42 1.61 8.41
CA TRP A 86 -0.35 0.38 7.65
C TRP A 86 0.99 -0.36 7.83
N ILE A 87 2.11 0.36 7.76
CA ILE A 87 3.45 -0.24 7.91
C ILE A 87 3.76 -0.60 9.37
N THR A 88 3.24 0.16 10.35
CA THR A 88 3.39 -0.13 11.79
C THR A 88 2.36 -1.13 12.30
N GLY A 89 1.20 -1.25 11.66
CA GLY A 89 0.18 -2.25 11.98
C GLY A 89 0.65 -3.70 11.78
N ARG A 90 1.75 -3.92 11.04
CA ARG A 90 2.44 -5.21 10.98
C ARG A 90 3.40 -5.48 12.16
N ARG A 91 3.59 -4.52 13.09
CA ARG A 91 4.47 -4.62 14.26
C ARG A 91 3.75 -4.99 15.57
N THR A 92 2.66 -5.73 15.50
CA THR A 92 2.09 -6.39 16.70
C THR A 92 1.69 -7.83 16.41
N PRO A 93 2.58 -8.82 16.66
CA PRO A 93 2.13 -10.11 17.15
C PRO A 93 1.87 -9.97 18.66
N GLY A 94 0.60 -10.09 19.06
CA GLY A 94 0.16 -10.40 20.43
C GLY A 94 0.51 -9.41 21.55
N ARG A 95 -0.49 -8.73 22.11
CA ARG A 95 -1.32 -9.28 23.18
C ARG A 95 -2.62 -8.47 23.26
N PRO A 96 -3.79 -9.10 23.41
CA PRO A 96 -4.94 -8.39 23.94
C PRO A 96 -4.59 -7.88 25.32
N CYS A 97 -5.03 -6.65 25.58
CA CYS A 97 -4.94 -5.96 26.84
C CYS A 97 -5.57 -6.83 27.94
N GLU A 98 -4.76 -7.60 28.66
CA GLU A 98 -5.17 -8.10 29.97
C GLU A 98 -4.96 -6.96 30.96
N LYS A 99 -5.97 -6.08 31.04
CA LYS A 99 -6.18 -5.28 32.23
C LYS A 99 -7.30 -5.91 33.05
N ARG A 100 -6.89 -6.36 34.24
CA ARG A 100 -7.59 -6.28 35.55
C ARG A 100 -8.67 -7.33 35.87
N PRO A 101 -8.89 -7.64 37.17
CA PRO A 101 -8.58 -6.86 38.39
C PRO A 101 -7.19 -7.06 39.00
#